data_AF-A0A7X7CQT0-F1
#
_entry.id   AF-A0A7X7CQT0-F1
#
_cell.length_a   1.000
_cell.length_b   1.000
_cell.length_c   1.000
_cell.angle_alpha   90.00
_cell.angle_beta   90.00
_cell.angle_gamma   90.00
#
_symmetry.space_group_name_H-M   'P 1'
#
loop_
_entity.id
_entity.type
_entity.pdbx_description
1 polymer ?
#
loop_
_entity_poly.entity_id
_entity_poly.type
_entity_poly.pdbx_seq_one_letter_code
_entity_poly.pdbx_strand_id
1 'polypeptide(L)'
;MSREDPAEPKGGAETPASFEVAMTELEALVERMEGGRLPLEESLAAYQRGVVLVKYCRDTLGQVAQRVRILEADLLQPFDADGDDRDA
;
A
#
# COMPACT_ATOMS: atom_id res chain seq x y z
N MET A 1 -20.54 -34.16 -6.75
CA MET A 1 -21.26 -33.17 -5.91
C MET A 1 -20.37 -32.86 -4.73
N SER A 2 -19.62 -31.77 -4.81
CA SER A 2 -19.18 -30.92 -3.69
C SER A 2 -18.73 -29.64 -4.38
N ARG A 3 -19.65 -28.67 -4.46
CA ARG A 3 -19.34 -27.32 -4.92
C ARG A 3 -18.46 -26.72 -3.83
N GLU A 4 -17.22 -26.39 -4.16
CA GLU A 4 -16.42 -25.50 -3.31
C GLU A 4 -17.15 -24.16 -3.28
N ASP A 5 -17.53 -23.73 -2.07
CA ASP A 5 -18.17 -22.45 -1.81
C ASP A 5 -17.24 -21.31 -2.25
N PRO A 6 -17.72 -20.32 -3.02
CA PRO A 6 -16.94 -19.13 -3.31
C PRO A 6 -16.86 -18.31 -2.02
N ALA A 7 -15.63 -18.04 -1.58
CA ALA A 7 -15.34 -17.23 -0.41
C ALA A 7 -16.11 -15.91 -0.44
N GLU A 8 -16.96 -15.71 0.58
CA GLU A 8 -17.66 -14.45 0.83
C GLU A 8 -16.64 -13.31 0.99
N PRO A 9 -16.85 -12.12 0.40
CA PRO A 9 -15.99 -10.98 0.66
C PRO A 9 -16.34 -10.47 2.07
N LYS A 10 -15.50 -10.79 3.05
CA LYS A 10 -15.60 -10.24 4.41
C LYS A 10 -15.30 -8.74 4.39
N GLY A 11 -16.36 -7.95 4.16
CA GLY A 11 -16.36 -6.50 4.34
C GLY A 11 -16.32 -6.18 5.83
N GLY A 12 -15.15 -5.84 6.36
CA GLY A 12 -15.03 -5.33 7.72
C GLY A 12 -13.60 -4.95 8.07
N ALA A 13 -13.30 -3.65 8.02
CA ALA A 13 -12.26 -2.93 8.79
C ALA A 13 -10.83 -3.53 8.93
N GLU A 14 -10.47 -4.60 8.22
CA GLU A 14 -9.17 -5.24 8.33
C GLU A 14 -8.15 -4.61 7.39
N THR A 15 -6.92 -4.46 7.89
CA THR A 15 -5.82 -3.89 7.11
C THR A 15 -5.48 -4.86 5.96
N PRO A 16 -5.30 -4.38 4.73
CA PRO A 16 -4.95 -5.23 3.59
C PRO A 16 -3.67 -6.05 3.85
N ALA A 17 -3.64 -7.28 3.33
CA ALA A 17 -2.49 -8.18 3.47
C ALA A 17 -1.26 -7.69 2.67
N SER A 18 -1.47 -6.94 1.58
CA SER A 18 -0.41 -6.39 0.74
C SER A 18 -0.88 -5.16 -0.03
N PHE A 19 0.08 -4.41 -0.61
CA PHE A 19 -0.19 -3.28 -1.50
C PHE A 19 -1.04 -3.67 -2.70
N GLU A 20 -0.69 -4.75 -3.39
CA GLU A 20 -1.42 -5.23 -4.58
C GLU A 20 -2.88 -5.58 -4.25
N VAL A 21 -3.11 -6.21 -3.10
CA VAL A 21 -4.46 -6.53 -2.61
C VAL A 21 -5.23 -5.24 -2.33
N ALA A 22 -4.60 -4.27 -1.66
CA ALA A 22 -5.24 -2.99 -1.36
C ALA A 22 -5.63 -2.22 -2.63
N MET A 23 -4.76 -2.24 -3.65
CA MET A 23 -5.00 -1.59 -4.93
C MET A 23 -6.13 -2.26 -5.70
N THR A 24 -6.10 -3.59 -5.82
CA THR A 24 -7.15 -4.37 -6.50
C THR A 24 -8.51 -4.12 -5.87
N GLU A 25 -8.56 -4.09 -4.53
CA GLU A 25 -9.80 -3.82 -3.81
C GLU A 25 -10.28 -2.37 -4.03
N LEU A 26 -9.36 -1.41 -4.02
CA LEU A 26 -9.68 0.00 -4.24
C LEU A 26 -10.26 0.23 -5.64
N GLU A 27 -9.68 -0.39 -6.67
CA GLU A 27 -10.16 -0.34 -8.06
C GLU A 27 -11.59 -0.90 -8.17
N ALA A 28 -11.82 -2.09 -7.62
CA ALA A 28 -13.15 -2.71 -7.61
C ALA A 28 -14.18 -1.87 -6.85
N LEU A 29 -13.76 -1.20 -5.76
CA LEU A 29 -14.61 -0.33 -4.98
C LEU A 29 -14.99 0.94 -5.76
N VAL A 30 -14.03 1.55 -6.45
CA VAL A 30 -14.27 2.73 -7.30
C VAL A 30 -15.21 2.37 -8.45
N GLU A 31 -14.98 1.26 -9.14
CA GLU A 31 -15.84 0.79 -10.23
C GLU A 31 -17.29 0.61 -9.77
N ARG A 32 -17.49 0.02 -8.58
CA ARG A 32 -18.82 -0.10 -7.97
C ARG A 32 -19.45 1.26 -7.70
N MET A 33 -18.70 2.22 -7.15
CA MET A 33 -19.17 3.57 -6.84
C MET A 33 -19.58 4.35 -8.10
N GLU A 34 -18.79 4.24 -9.17
CA GLU A 34 -19.06 4.88 -10.46
C GLU A 34 -20.31 4.30 -11.16
N GLY A 35 -20.68 3.06 -10.84
CA GLY A 35 -21.90 2.41 -11.32
C GLY A 35 -23.22 3.09 -10.87
N GLY A 36 -23.16 4.03 -9.91
CA GLY A 36 -24.24 4.98 -9.61
C GLY A 36 -25.53 4.41 -8.99
N ARG A 37 -25.56 3.12 -8.65
CA ARG A 37 -26.74 2.42 -8.10
C ARG A 37 -26.58 1.94 -6.66
N LEU A 38 -25.56 2.40 -5.95
CA LEU A 38 -25.35 2.05 -4.56
C LEU A 38 -26.36 2.75 -3.64
N PRO A 39 -27.04 2.03 -2.75
CA PRO A 39 -27.76 2.63 -1.64
C PRO A 39 -26.86 3.56 -0.82
N LEU A 40 -27.46 4.52 -0.12
CA LEU A 40 -26.71 5.51 0.67
C LEU A 40 -25.82 4.86 1.73
N GLU A 41 -26.33 3.87 2.46
CA GLU A 41 -25.58 3.14 3.48
C GLU A 41 -24.38 2.39 2.88
N GLU A 42 -24.57 1.73 1.74
CA GLU A 42 -23.48 1.06 1.04
C GLU A 42 -22.44 2.05 0.48
N SER A 43 -22.89 3.23 0.06
CA SER A 43 -22.01 4.31 -0.42
C SER A 43 -21.12 4.84 0.71
N LEU A 44 -21.67 5.00 1.91
CA LEU A 44 -20.90 5.38 3.10
C LEU A 44 -19.91 4.30 3.49
N ALA A 45 -20.33 3.02 3.48
CA ALA A 45 -19.43 1.90 3.76
C ALA A 45 -18.29 1.81 2.74
N ALA A 46 -18.60 1.96 1.45
CA ALA A 46 -17.61 1.98 0.38
C ALA A 46 -16.62 3.13 0.56
N TYR A 47 -17.11 4.34 0.85
CA TYR A 47 -16.24 5.49 1.11
C TYR A 47 -15.29 5.22 2.29
N GLN A 48 -15.82 4.72 3.41
CA GLN A 48 -15.03 4.48 4.61
C GLN A 48 -13.97 3.40 4.39
N ARG A 49 -14.30 2.36 3.61
CA ARG A 49 -13.33 1.35 3.17
C ARG A 49 -12.27 1.95 2.25
N GLY A 50 -12.67 2.76 1.26
CA GLY A 50 -11.76 3.45 0.36
C GLY A 50 -10.73 4.32 1.11
N VAL A 51 -11.16 5.04 2.15
CA VAL A 51 -10.25 5.83 3.00
C VAL A 51 -9.17 4.95 3.66
N VAL A 52 -9.55 3.77 4.17
CA VAL A 52 -8.61 2.82 4.77
C VAL A 52 -7.61 2.31 3.74
N LEU A 53 -8.08 1.93 2.55
CA LEU A 53 -7.24 1.42 1.47
C LEU A 53 -6.23 2.47 0.98
N VAL A 54 -6.70 3.69 0.71
CA VAL A 54 -5.85 4.79 0.27
C VAL A 54 -4.79 5.13 1.32
N LYS A 55 -5.16 5.14 2.60
CA LYS A 55 -4.21 5.37 3.70
C LYS A 55 -3.13 4.29 3.72
N TYR A 56 -3.54 3.02 3.67
CA TYR A 56 -2.60 1.90 3.64
C TYR A 56 -1.61 2.02 2.48
N CYS A 57 -2.09 2.25 1.26
CA CYS A 57 -1.22 2.38 0.08
C CYS A 57 -0.20 3.52 0.24
N ARG A 58 -0.64 4.68 0.75
CA ARG A 58 0.26 5.82 1.00
C ARG A 58 1.32 5.50 2.05
N ASP A 59 0.93 4.86 3.13
CA ASP A 59 1.84 4.49 4.21
C ASP A 59 2.89 3.46 3.73
N THR A 60 2.47 2.48 2.93
CA THR A 60 3.39 1.50 2.32
C THR A 60 4.40 2.17 1.38
N LEU A 61 3.92 3.04 0.47
CA LEU A 61 4.81 3.76 -0.44
C LEU A 61 5.78 4.67 0.31
N GLY A 62 5.33 5.33 1.38
CA GLY A 62 6.18 6.15 2.25
C GLY A 62 7.31 5.35 2.89
N GLN A 63 7.01 4.16 3.40
CA GLN A 63 8.00 3.25 3.99
C GLN A 63 9.04 2.79 2.96
N VAL A 64 8.59 2.41 1.75
CA VAL A 64 9.48 2.01 0.66
C VAL A 64 10.39 3.17 0.25
N ALA A 65 9.83 4.37 0.06
CA ALA A 65 10.60 5.56 -0.29
C ALA A 65 11.62 5.94 0.80
N GLN A 66 11.28 5.76 2.07
CA GLN A 66 12.24 5.95 3.16
C GLN A 66 13.38 4.93 3.09
N ARG A 67 13.08 3.66 2.84
CA ARG A 67 14.09 2.60 2.75
C ARG A 67 15.04 2.83 1.58
N VAL A 68 14.53 3.26 0.44
CA VAL A 68 15.36 3.63 -0.73
C VAL A 68 16.34 4.76 -0.37
N ARG A 69 15.86 5.83 0.28
CA ARG A 69 16.72 6.95 0.68
C ARG A 69 17.87 6.54 1.62
N ILE A 70 17.60 5.61 2.55
CA ILE A 70 18.64 5.09 3.44
C ILE A 70 19.70 4.32 2.65
N LEU A 71 19.27 3.45 1.73
CA LEU A 71 20.19 2.68 0.88
C LEU A 71 21.04 3.58 -0.02
N GLU A 72 20.47 4.65 -0.57
CA GLU A 72 21.21 5.65 -1.35
C GLU A 72 22.25 6.41 -0.51
N ALA A 73 21.91 6.78 0.73
CA ALA A 73 22.82 7.44 1.66
C ALA A 73 23.97 6.53 2.11
N ASP A 74 23.69 5.24 2.33
CA ASP A 74 24.72 4.24 2.64
C ASP A 74 25.65 3.99 1.45
N LEU A 75 25.15 4.09 0.21
CA LEU A 75 25.97 3.96 -0.99
C LEU A 75 26.89 5.16 -1.23
N LEU A 76 26.50 6.35 -0.74
CA LEU A 76 27.21 7.62 -0.89
C LEU A 76 28.09 7.97 0.32
N GLN A 77 28.42 6.99 1.17
CA GLN A 77 29.36 7.20 2.28
C GLN A 77 30.66 7.83 1.74
N PRO A 78 31.16 8.92 2.38
CA PRO A 78 32.43 9.51 2.00
C PRO A 78 33.51 8.43 2.00
N PHE A 79 34.23 8.29 0.89
CA PHE A 79 35.48 7.55 0.93
C PHE A 79 36.45 8.40 1.75
N ASP A 80 36.77 7.96 2.97
CA ASP A 80 37.78 8.60 3.81
C ASP A 80 39.14 8.45 3.12
N ALA A 81 39.47 9.41 2.26
CA ALA A 81 40.72 9.50 1.53
C ALA A 81 41.89 10.02 2.40
N ASP A 82 41.71 10.15 3.72
CA ASP A 82 42.72 10.66 4.65
C ASP A 82 43.71 9.59 5.15
N GLY A 83 43.81 8.48 4.43
CA GLY A 83 44.72 7.36 4.75
C GLY A 83 46.11 7.42 4.10
N ASP A 84 46.36 8.30 3.12
CA ASP A 84 47.53 8.20 2.21
C ASP A 84 48.57 9.33 2.32
N ASP A 85 48.55 10.14 3.39
CA ASP A 85 49.59 11.16 3.66
C ASP A 85 50.43 10.81 4.90
N ARG A 86 50.87 9.56 4.99
CA ARG A 86 51.95 9.14 5.89
C ARG A 86 52.95 8.29 5.10
N ASP A 87 53.80 8.95 4.33
CA ASP A 87 55.19 8.56 4.04
C ASP A 87 55.79 9.52 2.98
N ALA A 88 56.25 10.70 3.43
CA ALA A 88 57.22 11.54 2.71
C ALA A 88 58.16 12.24 3.70
#